data_AF-A0A7I0J5V5-F1
#
_entry.id   AF-A0A7I0J5V5-F1
#
_cell.length_a   1.000
_cell.length_b   1.000
_cell.length_c   1.000
_cell.angle_alpha   90.00
_cell.angle_beta   90.00
_cell.angle_gamma   90.00
#
_symmetry.space_group_name_H-M   'P 1'
#
loop_
_entity.id
_entity.type
_entity.pdbx_description
1 polymer ?
#
loop_
_entity_poly.entity_id
_entity_poly.type
_entity_poly.pdbx_seq_one_letter_code
_entity_poly.pdbx_strand_id
1 'polypeptide(L)'
;GELAQSLGVAQPGVTRSVALLAELGLVEVNPAEDDQRRRIVSLTGNGRRLVDRAKRDIWPSIENAVADLCADLSGPLLGQLAAIEDRLAETPLHRRAERIATP
;
A
#
# COMPACT_ATOMS: atom_id res chain seq x y z
N GLY A 1 4.91 -5.31 -11.88
CA GLY A 1 5.65 -4.02 -11.96
C GLY A 1 5.81 -3.46 -10.57
N GLU A 2 6.82 -2.61 -10.33
CA GLU A 2 7.21 -2.13 -8.99
C GLU A 2 6.03 -1.54 -8.20
N LEU A 3 5.18 -0.68 -8.79
CA LEU A 3 4.01 -0.13 -8.10
C LEU A 3 3.01 -1.18 -7.60
N ALA A 4 2.75 -2.22 -8.39
CA ALA A 4 1.86 -3.30 -7.98
C ALA A 4 2.44 -4.12 -6.82
N GLN A 5 3.76 -4.30 -6.82
CA GLN A 5 4.46 -4.97 -5.74
C GLN A 5 4.47 -4.12 -4.46
N SER A 6 4.81 -2.83 -4.55
CA SER A 6 4.84 -1.92 -3.40
C SER A 6 3.47 -1.69 -2.78
N LEU A 7 2.41 -1.71 -3.58
CA LEU A 7 1.03 -1.51 -3.11
C LEU A 7 0.33 -2.82 -2.72
N GLY A 8 0.97 -3.99 -2.91
CA GLY A 8 0.37 -5.29 -2.61
C GLY A 8 -0.90 -5.61 -3.40
N VAL A 9 -1.12 -4.98 -4.56
CA VAL A 9 -2.34 -5.12 -5.37
C VAL A 9 -2.04 -5.68 -6.74
N ALA A 10 -3.04 -6.34 -7.34
CA ALA A 10 -2.92 -6.90 -8.67
C ALA A 10 -2.66 -5.80 -9.73
N GLN A 11 -1.80 -6.12 -10.70
CA GLN A 11 -1.37 -5.18 -11.75
C GLN A 11 -2.51 -4.48 -12.52
N PRO A 12 -3.61 -5.16 -12.92
CA PRO A 12 -4.73 -4.48 -13.59
C PRO A 12 -5.36 -3.38 -12.73
N GLY A 13 -5.40 -3.58 -11.41
CA GLY A 13 -5.91 -2.59 -10.46
C GLY A 13 -5.03 -1.35 -10.42
N VAL A 14 -3.70 -1.53 -10.37
CA VAL A 14 -2.75 -0.40 -10.39
C VAL A 14 -2.84 0.40 -11.68
N THR A 15 -2.87 -0.26 -12.84
CA THR A 15 -2.93 0.46 -14.12
C THR A 15 -4.18 1.33 -14.21
N ARG A 16 -5.33 0.82 -13.76
CA ARG A 16 -6.57 1.59 -13.70
C ARG A 16 -6.45 2.79 -12.75
N SER A 17 -5.91 2.59 -11.55
CA SER A 17 -5.73 3.68 -10.58
C SER A 17 -4.78 4.77 -11.10
N VAL A 18 -3.68 4.38 -11.75
CA VAL A 18 -2.72 5.33 -12.34
C VAL A 18 -3.38 6.15 -13.45
N ALA A 19 -4.18 5.52 -14.31
CA ALA A 19 -4.90 6.24 -15.37
C ALA A 19 -5.86 7.30 -14.79
N LEU A 20 -6.66 6.93 -13.79
CA LEU A 20 -7.58 7.86 -13.13
C LEU A 20 -6.84 9.02 -12.43
N LEU A 21 -5.72 8.72 -11.74
CA LEU A 21 -4.91 9.75 -11.11
C LEU A 21 -4.25 10.68 -12.14
N ALA A 22 -3.92 10.18 -13.33
CA ALA A 22 -3.37 10.98 -14.42
C ALA A 22 -4.45 11.88 -15.03
N GLU A 23 -5.67 11.37 -15.22
CA GLU A 23 -6.84 12.14 -15.66
C GLU A 23 -7.17 13.28 -14.68
N LEU A 24 -6.99 13.05 -13.38
CA LEU A 24 -7.12 14.07 -12.33
C LEU A 24 -5.93 15.05 -12.27
N GLY A 25 -4.90 14.85 -13.09
CA GLY A 25 -3.68 15.67 -13.11
C GLY A 25 -2.84 15.56 -11.84
N LEU A 26 -2.97 14.47 -11.08
CA LEU A 26 -2.25 14.24 -9.82
C LEU A 26 -0.96 13.44 -10.03
N VAL A 27 -0.94 12.59 -11.05
CA VAL A 27 0.28 11.89 -11.50
C VAL A 27 0.55 12.15 -12.97
N GLU A 28 1.80 12.00 -13.36
CA GLU A 28 2.25 11.96 -14.75
C GLU A 28 2.95 10.63 -15.01
N VAL A 29 2.89 10.16 -16.26
CA VAL A 29 3.48 8.89 -16.68
C VAL A 29 4.42 9.16 -17.84
N ASN A 30 5.72 9.07 -17.58
CA ASN A 30 6.76 9.36 -18.56
C ASN A 30 7.56 8.09 -18.89
N PRO A 31 8.09 7.94 -20.12
CA PRO A 31 9.07 6.89 -20.39
C PRO A 31 10.30 7.07 -19.50
N ALA A 32 10.91 5.96 -19.09
CA ALA A 32 12.17 6.05 -18.36
C ALA A 32 13.29 6.50 -19.31
N GLU A 33 14.22 7.31 -18.80
CA GLU A 33 15.35 7.82 -19.59
C GLU A 33 16.31 6.70 -20.02
N ASP A 34 16.39 5.62 -19.24
CA ASP A 34 17.28 4.47 -19.43
C ASP A 34 16.66 3.34 -20.27
N ASP A 35 15.34 3.14 -20.21
CA ASP A 35 14.61 2.17 -21.02
C ASP A 35 13.21 2.68 -21.38
N GLN A 36 13.01 3.01 -22.65
CA GLN A 36 11.75 3.52 -23.21
C GLN A 36 10.59 2.51 -23.15
N ARG A 37 10.84 1.24 -22.83
CA ARG A 37 9.80 0.24 -22.56
C ARG A 37 9.25 0.34 -21.14
N ARG A 38 9.98 0.99 -20.22
CA ARG A 38 9.51 1.29 -18.87
C ARG A 38 8.72 2.58 -18.86
N ARG A 39 7.81 2.68 -17.89
CA ARG A 39 7.02 3.89 -17.61
C ARG A 39 7.23 4.22 -16.14
N ILE A 40 7.62 5.46 -15.87
CA ILE A 40 7.80 6.02 -14.55
C ILE A 40 6.55 6.85 -14.23
N VAL A 41 5.90 6.55 -13.11
CA VAL A 41 4.76 7.31 -12.60
C VAL A 41 5.26 8.23 -11.50
N SER A 42 5.04 9.52 -11.67
CA SER A 42 5.49 10.56 -10.74
C SER A 42 4.33 11.43 -10.28
N LEU A 43 4.38 11.96 -9.06
CA LEU A 43 3.42 12.99 -8.64
C LEU A 43 3.67 14.27 -9.44
N THR A 44 2.61 14.88 -9.96
CA THR A 44 2.66 16.25 -10.47
C THR A 44 2.82 17.23 -9.32
N GLY A 45 3.04 18.51 -9.62
CA GLY A 45 2.98 19.57 -8.61
C GLY A 45 1.64 19.61 -7.87
N ASN A 46 0.52 19.35 -8.56
CA ASN A 46 -0.81 19.28 -7.94
C ASN A 46 -0.92 18.06 -7.02
N GLY A 47 -0.44 16.90 -7.48
CA GLY A 47 -0.39 15.68 -6.68
C GLY A 47 0.43 15.85 -5.40
N ARG A 48 1.60 16.49 -5.49
CA ARG A 48 2.44 16.79 -4.33
C ARG A 48 1.70 17.66 -3.32
N ARG A 49 1.08 18.76 -3.76
CA ARG A 49 0.32 19.66 -2.87
C ARG A 49 -0.87 18.96 -2.21
N LEU A 50 -1.56 18.08 -2.95
CA LEU A 50 -2.65 17.27 -2.39
C LEU A 50 -2.15 16.33 -1.30
N VAL A 51 -1.07 15.58 -1.56
CA VAL A 51 -0.44 14.68 -0.58
C VAL A 51 0.01 15.47 0.65
N ASP A 52 0.66 16.61 0.47
CA ASP A 52 1.14 17.44 1.57
C ASP A 52 -0.01 17.98 2.41
N ARG A 53 -1.12 18.38 1.78
CA ARG A 53 -2.34 18.80 2.49
C ARG A 53 -2.95 17.64 3.26
N ALA A 54 -3.10 16.47 2.64
CA ALA A 54 -3.66 15.30 3.29
C ALA A 54 -2.83 14.88 4.52
N LYS A 55 -1.49 14.90 4.40
CA LYS A 55 -0.58 14.62 5.52
C LYS A 55 -0.71 15.61 6.68
N ARG A 56 -0.91 16.90 6.39
CA ARG A 56 -1.07 17.91 7.44
C ARG A 56 -2.45 17.91 8.09
N ASP A 57 -3.50 17.80 7.28
CA ASP A 57 -4.85 18.14 7.73
C ASP A 57 -5.70 16.89 8.02
N ILE A 58 -5.47 15.79 7.31
CA ILE A 58 -6.32 14.59 7.36
C ILE A 58 -5.65 13.49 8.19
N TRP A 59 -4.36 13.25 7.95
CA TRP A 59 -3.63 12.17 8.57
C TRP A 59 -3.64 12.20 10.11
N PRO A 60 -3.46 13.35 10.79
CA PRO A 60 -3.55 13.39 12.25
C PRO A 60 -4.91 12.96 12.79
N SER A 61 -6.00 13.26 12.07
CA SER A 61 -7.34 12.83 12.48
C SER A 61 -7.50 11.31 12.40
N ILE A 62 -6.91 10.69 11.37
CA ILE A 62 -6.92 9.23 11.21
C ILE A 62 -6.05 8.59 12.30
N GLU A 63 -4.85 9.12 12.54
CA GLU A 63 -3.95 8.64 13.59
C GLU A 63 -4.61 8.69 14.97
N ASN A 64 -5.26 9.80 15.31
CA ASN A 64 -5.98 9.92 16.58
C ASN A 64 -7.14 8.92 16.71
N ALA A 65 -7.91 8.71 15.64
CA ALA A 65 -9.00 7.72 15.65
C ALA A 65 -8.48 6.28 15.82
N VAL A 66 -7.35 5.95 15.19
CA VAL A 66 -6.70 4.64 15.37
C VAL A 66 -6.14 4.51 16.79
N ALA A 67 -5.54 5.56 17.34
CA ALA A 67 -5.02 5.56 18.69
C ALA A 67 -6.14 5.35 19.73
N ASP A 68 -7.27 6.02 19.56
CA ASP A 68 -8.47 5.86 20.39
C ASP A 68 -9.02 4.43 20.32
N LEU A 69 -9.19 3.89 19.10
CA LEU A 69 -9.61 2.50 18.90
C LEU A 69 -8.69 1.49 19.58
N CYS A 70 -7.39 1.78 19.64
CA CYS A 70 -6.38 0.88 20.21
C CYS A 70 -6.10 1.14 21.70
N ALA A 71 -6.69 2.15 22.33
CA ALA A 71 -6.27 2.65 23.64
C ALA A 71 -6.31 1.58 24.74
N ASP A 72 -7.30 0.68 24.67
CA ASP A 72 -7.52 -0.39 25.67
C ASP A 72 -6.88 -1.73 25.29
N LEU A 73 -6.20 -1.81 24.13
CA LEU A 73 -5.54 -3.03 23.69
C LEU A 73 -4.19 -3.18 24.41
N SER A 74 -4.04 -4.28 25.15
CA SER A 74 -2.78 -4.61 25.80
C SER A 74 -1.78 -5.25 24.82
N GLY A 75 -0.52 -4.83 24.88
CA GLY A 75 0.58 -5.40 24.09
C GLY A 75 0.83 -4.68 22.76
N PRO A 76 1.89 -5.06 22.02
CA PRO A 76 2.28 -4.36 20.80
C PRO A 76 1.43 -4.81 19.61
N LEU A 77 0.15 -4.42 19.56
CA LEU A 77 -0.82 -4.84 18.52
C LEU A 77 -0.23 -4.79 17.11
N LEU A 78 0.37 -3.65 16.73
CA LEU A 78 0.99 -3.48 15.41
C LEU A 78 2.15 -4.45 15.18
N GLY A 79 2.94 -4.75 16.22
CA GLY A 79 4.01 -5.75 16.14
C GLY A 79 3.45 -7.18 16.00
N GLN A 80 2.33 -7.49 16.65
CA GLN A 80 1.64 -8.77 16.49
C GLN A 80 1.04 -8.92 15.09
N LEU A 81 0.42 -7.86 14.56
CA LEU A 81 -0.10 -7.83 13.18
C LEU A 81 1.01 -8.04 12.15
N ALA A 82 2.12 -7.30 12.26
CA ALA A 82 3.28 -7.49 11.38
C ALA A 82 3.81 -8.92 11.42
N ALA A 83 3.97 -9.50 12.61
CA ALA A 83 4.40 -10.90 12.75
C ALA A 83 3.40 -11.90 12.16
N ILE A 84 2.08 -11.61 12.20
CA ILE A 84 1.07 -12.44 11.55
C ILE A 84 1.20 -12.34 10.03
N GLU A 85 1.35 -11.13 9.48
CA GLU A 85 1.52 -10.89 8.04
C GLU A 85 2.77 -11.59 7.49
N ASP A 86 3.92 -11.44 8.15
CA ASP A 86 5.17 -12.10 7.77
C ASP A 86 5.00 -13.63 7.73
N ARG A 87 4.41 -14.19 8.79
CA ARG A 87 4.16 -15.64 8.86
C ARG A 87 3.17 -16.08 7.78
N LEU A 88 2.14 -15.30 7.48
CA LEU A 88 1.19 -15.63 6.40
C LEU A 88 1.86 -15.61 5.02
N ALA A 89 2.81 -14.69 4.79
CA ALA A 89 3.59 -14.64 3.57
C ALA A 89 4.54 -15.86 3.45
N GLU A 90 5.22 -16.25 4.53
CA GLU A 90 6.11 -17.42 4.56
C GLU A 90 5.38 -18.74 4.35
N THR A 91 4.20 -18.89 4.94
CA THR A 91 3.38 -20.10 4.77
C THR A 91 1.92 -19.68 4.78
N PRO A 92 1.19 -19.76 3.67
CA PRO A 92 -0.23 -19.43 3.66
C PRO A 92 -1.07 -20.39 4.52
N LEU A 93 -2.28 -19.97 4.94
CA LEU A 93 -3.16 -20.79 5.79
C LEU A 93 -3.49 -22.17 5.20
N HIS A 94 -3.73 -22.28 3.89
CA HIS A 94 -4.05 -23.56 3.25
C HIS A 94 -2.91 -24.59 3.41
N ARG A 95 -1.64 -24.15 3.27
CA ARG A 95 -0.47 -25.02 3.50
C ARG A 95 -0.34 -25.47 4.94
N ARG A 96 -0.70 -24.60 5.89
CA ARG A 96 -0.74 -24.98 7.32
C ARG A 96 -1.79 -26.04 7.57
N ALA A 97 -2.98 -25.89 6.99
CA ALA A 97 -4.07 -26.86 7.11
C ALA A 97 -3.67 -28.23 6.53
N GLU A 98 -3.06 -28.27 5.35
CA GLU A 98 -2.54 -29.51 4.73
C GLU A 98 -1.54 -30.25 5.63
N ARG A 99 -0.63 -29.51 6.29
CA ARG A 99 0.39 -30.07 7.20
C ARG A 99 -0.22 -30.62 8.49
N ILE A 100 -1.27 -30.01 9.01
CA ILE A 100 -1.97 -30.52 10.21
C ILE A 100 -2.82 -31.75 9.86
N ALA A 101 -3.37 -31.79 8.65
CA ALA A 101 -4.20 -32.89 8.18
C ALA A 101 -3.40 -34.14 7.76
N THR A 102 -2.10 -34.02 7.52
CA THR A 102 -1.21 -35.14 7.16
C THR A 102 -0.28 -35.44 8.34
N PRO A 103 -0.51 -36.53 9.11
CA PRO A 103 0.35 -36.90 10.23
C PRO A 103 1.75 -37.36 9.78
#